data_AF-A0A0V0Q6V8-F1
#
_entry.id   AF-A0A0V0Q6V8-F1
#
_cell.length_a   1.000
_cell.length_b   1.000
_cell.length_c   1.000
_cell.angle_alpha   90.00
_cell.angle_beta   90.00
_cell.angle_gamma   90.00
#
_symmetry.space_group_name_H-M   'P 1'
#
loop_
_entity.id
_entity.type
_entity.pdbx_description
1 polymer ?
#
loop_
_entity_poly.entity_id
_entity_poly.type
_entity_poly.pdbx_seq_one_letter_code
_entity_poly.pdbx_strand_id
1 'polypeptide(L)'
;MTRSQNDDDLLSFGRYVAIEDDLEKVRQGAFEAIRLLKSETPLELFTVPGLDDRPADAIRWMESHDPNLLVTLTLDRTNRIAYVDAQAADPEAAAAILEAFDATATYGTLDEHLALLDSDNGERQLVRVALAAGGHDYDQRVADVFQQAFASPLVEDRRAATYAVRVLGWPVLAEALAEAEPVEPDEELRHLMRAVLHHSAS
;
A
#
# COMPACT_ATOMS: atom_id res chain seq x y z
N MET A 1 -16.08 -27.27 16.34
CA MET A 1 -15.77 -27.19 14.89
C MET A 1 -16.14 -25.79 14.43
N THR A 2 -15.19 -24.87 14.49
CA THR A 2 -15.33 -23.50 13.97
C THR A 2 -14.81 -23.52 12.54
N ARG A 3 -15.71 -23.28 11.57
CA ARG A 3 -15.35 -23.05 10.18
C ARG A 3 -14.50 -21.79 10.14
N SER A 4 -13.24 -21.94 9.75
CA SER A 4 -12.48 -20.87 9.11
C SER A 4 -13.28 -20.47 7.87
N GLN A 5 -13.90 -19.30 7.85
CA GLN A 5 -14.36 -18.71 6.61
C GLN A 5 -13.10 -18.32 5.84
N ASN A 6 -12.94 -18.86 4.64
CA ASN A 6 -11.87 -18.47 3.75
C ASN A 6 -12.21 -17.06 3.23
N ASP A 7 -11.25 -16.14 3.31
CA ASP A 7 -11.32 -14.84 2.63
C ASP A 7 -11.39 -14.99 1.08
N ASP A 8 -11.29 -16.22 0.56
CA ASP A 8 -11.38 -16.59 -0.86
C ASP A 8 -12.77 -16.40 -1.51
N ASP A 9 -13.83 -16.12 -0.74
CA ASP A 9 -15.20 -15.95 -1.27
C ASP A 9 -15.52 -14.51 -1.72
N LEU A 10 -14.64 -13.53 -1.45
CA LEU A 10 -14.82 -12.15 -1.88
C LEU A 10 -14.24 -11.92 -3.27
N LEU A 11 -15.01 -11.26 -4.12
CA LEU A 11 -14.54 -10.79 -5.41
C LEU A 11 -13.77 -9.48 -5.18
N SER A 12 -12.54 -9.38 -5.68
CA SER A 12 -11.77 -8.13 -5.68
C SER A 12 -12.26 -7.24 -6.82
N PHE A 13 -12.68 -6.02 -6.50
CA PHE A 13 -13.31 -5.11 -7.47
C PHE A 13 -12.48 -3.86 -7.77
N GLY A 14 -11.50 -3.51 -6.93
CA GLY A 14 -10.51 -2.54 -7.34
C GLY A 14 -9.49 -2.18 -6.28
N ARG A 15 -8.26 -1.96 -6.76
CA ARG A 15 -7.11 -1.42 -6.03
C ARG A 15 -6.83 -0.04 -6.58
N TYR A 16 -6.94 0.97 -5.74
CA TYR A 16 -6.81 2.36 -6.14
C TYR A 16 -5.67 3.03 -5.39
N VAL A 17 -4.82 3.73 -6.13
CA VAL A 17 -3.72 4.53 -5.57
C VAL A 17 -3.95 5.98 -5.96
N ALA A 18 -3.94 6.87 -4.98
CA ALA A 18 -4.30 8.27 -5.19
C ALA A 18 -3.19 9.04 -5.92
N ILE A 19 -3.54 9.82 -6.94
CA ILE A 19 -2.63 10.72 -7.67
C ILE A 19 -2.44 12.02 -6.88
N GLU A 20 -3.50 12.55 -6.28
CA GLU A 20 -3.51 13.87 -5.64
C GLU A 20 -3.28 13.81 -4.12
N ASP A 21 -2.85 14.95 -3.56
CA ASP A 21 -2.60 15.14 -2.12
C ASP A 21 -3.80 15.71 -1.35
N ASP A 22 -5.01 15.59 -1.89
CA ASP A 22 -6.20 16.15 -1.25
C ASP A 22 -6.76 15.20 -0.19
N LEU A 23 -6.07 15.18 0.95
CA LEU A 23 -6.36 14.39 2.14
C LEU A 23 -7.83 14.39 2.56
N GLU A 24 -8.45 15.57 2.55
CA GLU A 24 -9.83 15.73 3.02
C GLU A 24 -10.80 15.04 2.07
N LYS A 25 -10.50 15.13 0.78
CA LYS A 25 -11.23 14.48 -0.30
C LYS A 25 -11.13 12.97 -0.24
N VAL A 26 -9.92 12.40 -0.16
CA VAL A 26 -9.77 10.92 -0.06
C VAL A 26 -10.42 10.40 1.24
N ARG A 27 -10.29 11.14 2.34
CA ARG A 27 -10.94 10.80 3.62
C ARG A 27 -12.46 10.84 3.49
N GLN A 28 -13.00 11.87 2.84
CA GLN A 28 -14.43 11.99 2.56
C GLN A 28 -14.92 10.84 1.67
N GLY A 29 -14.13 10.41 0.69
CA GLY A 29 -14.39 9.22 -0.13
C GLY A 29 -14.53 7.94 0.66
N ALA A 30 -13.55 7.70 1.53
CA ALA A 30 -13.61 6.59 2.47
C ALA A 30 -14.91 6.64 3.29
N PHE A 31 -15.20 7.77 3.94
CA PHE A 31 -16.41 7.92 4.75
C PHE A 31 -17.71 7.76 3.94
N GLU A 32 -17.76 8.26 2.70
CA GLU A 32 -18.92 8.11 1.83
C GLU A 32 -19.09 6.65 1.36
N ALA A 33 -18.00 5.96 1.02
CA ALA A 33 -18.03 4.53 0.74
C ALA A 33 -18.58 3.76 1.95
N ILE A 34 -18.04 3.99 3.15
CA ILE A 34 -18.49 3.40 4.42
C ILE A 34 -19.99 3.69 4.65
N ARG A 35 -20.45 4.92 4.38
CA ARG A 35 -21.85 5.31 4.52
C ARG A 35 -22.76 4.59 3.53
N LEU A 36 -22.34 4.43 2.27
CA LEU A 36 -23.10 3.75 1.22
C LEU A 36 -23.30 2.26 1.52
N LEU A 37 -22.36 1.66 2.24
CA LEU A 37 -22.36 0.25 2.60
C LEU A 37 -23.39 -0.14 3.67
N LYS A 38 -24.06 0.83 4.30
CA LYS A 38 -25.07 0.59 5.37
C LYS A 38 -24.62 -0.38 6.46
N SER A 39 -23.33 -0.51 6.72
CA SER A 39 -22.83 -1.41 7.74
C SER A 39 -22.80 -0.65 9.07
N GLU A 40 -23.55 -1.12 10.07
CA GLU A 40 -23.27 -0.80 11.49
C GLU A 40 -21.90 -1.36 11.94
N THR A 41 -21.12 -1.91 11.02
CA THR A 41 -19.81 -2.52 11.23
C THR A 41 -18.77 -1.47 11.59
N PRO A 42 -18.17 -1.54 12.78
CA PRO A 42 -17.09 -0.65 13.17
C PRO A 42 -15.87 -0.90 12.29
N LEU A 43 -15.19 0.18 11.89
CA LEU A 43 -13.88 0.08 11.26
C LEU A 43 -12.83 -0.05 12.34
N GLU A 44 -12.01 -1.07 12.25
CA GLU A 44 -10.86 -1.21 13.13
C GLU A 44 -9.66 -0.53 12.50
N LEU A 45 -9.06 0.39 13.25
CA LEU A 45 -7.82 1.05 12.88
C LEU A 45 -6.65 0.20 13.34
N PHE A 46 -5.98 -0.44 12.39
CA PHE A 46 -4.73 -1.12 12.63
C PHE A 46 -3.58 -0.15 12.42
N THR A 47 -2.68 -0.10 13.40
CA THR A 47 -1.47 0.73 13.35
C THR A 47 -0.27 -0.20 13.41
N VAL A 48 0.52 -0.26 12.33
CA VAL A 48 1.86 -0.84 12.43
C VAL A 48 2.80 0.30 12.82
N PRO A 49 3.43 0.22 14.00
CA PRO A 49 4.40 1.24 14.41
C PRO A 49 5.47 1.39 13.34
N GLY A 50 5.87 2.63 13.06
CA GLY A 50 7.14 2.86 12.38
C GLY A 50 8.28 2.27 13.20
N LEU A 51 9.43 2.04 12.57
CA LEU A 51 10.63 1.46 13.23
C LEU A 51 11.02 2.15 14.54
N ASP A 52 10.64 3.42 14.72
CA ASP A 52 11.02 4.27 15.85
C ASP A 52 9.89 4.48 16.89
N ASP A 53 8.78 3.73 16.82
CA ASP A 53 7.57 3.97 17.65
C ASP A 53 7.02 5.41 17.57
N ARG A 54 7.46 6.21 16.60
CA ARG A 54 6.94 7.56 16.36
C ARG A 54 5.58 7.43 15.67
N PRO A 55 4.50 8.02 16.22
CA PRO A 55 3.16 7.92 15.64
C PRO A 55 3.03 8.48 14.22
N ALA A 56 3.98 9.33 13.81
CA ALA A 56 4.04 9.91 12.48
C ALA A 56 4.45 8.88 11.42
N ASP A 57 5.37 7.96 11.73
CA ASP A 57 5.98 7.04 10.76
C ASP A 57 5.23 5.70 10.61
N ALA A 58 4.08 5.59 11.28
CA ALA A 58 3.26 4.40 11.30
C ALA A 58 2.42 4.29 10.02
N ILE A 59 2.51 3.16 9.32
CA ILE A 59 1.53 2.80 8.30
C ILE A 59 0.28 2.37 9.04
N ARG A 60 -0.82 3.06 8.76
CA ARG A 60 -2.12 2.76 9.34
C ARG A 60 -3.00 2.17 8.26
N TRP A 61 -3.79 1.19 8.62
CA TRP A 61 -4.88 0.79 7.76
C TRP A 61 -6.18 0.60 8.51
N MET A 62 -7.28 0.80 7.80
CA MET A 62 -8.62 0.58 8.31
C MET A 62 -9.24 -0.58 7.55
N GLU A 63 -9.85 -1.51 8.28
CA GLU A 63 -10.59 -2.64 7.70
C GLU A 63 -12.05 -2.62 8.15
N SER A 64 -12.95 -2.95 7.23
CA SER A 64 -14.31 -3.37 7.58
C SER A 64 -14.30 -4.87 7.88
N HIS A 65 -14.67 -5.27 9.10
CA HIS A 65 -14.92 -6.67 9.43
C HIS A 65 -16.33 -7.11 9.05
N ASP A 66 -16.78 -6.77 7.83
CA ASP A 66 -18.01 -7.29 7.28
C ASP A 66 -17.69 -8.56 6.48
N PRO A 67 -18.31 -9.71 6.79
CA PRO A 67 -18.03 -10.96 6.09
C PRO A 67 -18.37 -10.93 4.59
N ASN A 68 -19.14 -9.95 4.12
CA ASN A 68 -19.47 -9.75 2.72
C ASN A 68 -18.73 -8.57 2.10
N LEU A 69 -17.86 -7.91 2.86
CA LEU A 69 -17.17 -6.72 2.43
C LEU A 69 -15.89 -6.42 3.23
N LEU A 70 -14.79 -6.37 2.51
CA LEU A 70 -13.50 -5.90 3.01
C LEU A 70 -13.11 -4.61 2.27
N VAL A 71 -13.06 -3.49 2.99
CA VAL A 71 -12.42 -2.26 2.52
C VAL A 71 -11.14 -2.06 3.31
N THR A 72 -9.99 -2.03 2.62
CA THR A 72 -8.68 -1.72 3.22
C THR A 72 -8.22 -0.35 2.77
N LEU A 73 -8.05 0.58 3.72
CA LEU A 73 -7.48 1.89 3.45
C LEU A 73 -6.06 1.91 3.99
N THR A 74 -5.02 2.06 3.18
CA THR A 74 -3.64 2.23 3.67
C THR A 74 -3.24 3.70 3.63
N LEU A 75 -2.77 4.20 4.77
CA LEU A 75 -2.14 5.51 4.88
C LEU A 75 -0.62 5.38 4.67
N ASP A 76 -0.03 6.30 3.91
CA ASP A 76 1.42 6.50 3.90
C ASP A 76 1.92 7.06 5.25
N ARG A 77 3.24 7.17 5.37
CA ARG A 77 3.94 7.71 6.56
C ARG A 77 3.67 9.20 6.82
N THR A 78 2.92 9.87 5.97
CA THR A 78 2.46 11.25 6.21
C THR A 78 0.98 11.30 6.61
N ASN A 79 0.42 10.14 6.98
CA ASN A 79 -1.00 9.92 7.26
C ASN A 79 -1.92 10.26 6.07
N ARG A 80 -1.42 10.10 4.84
CA ARG A 80 -2.22 10.30 3.63
C ARG A 80 -2.70 9.00 3.06
N ILE A 81 -3.97 8.92 2.67
CA ILE A 81 -4.49 7.72 2.00
C ILE A 81 -3.71 7.53 0.71
N ALA A 82 -2.93 6.46 0.67
CA ALA A 82 -2.08 6.10 -0.46
C ALA A 82 -2.69 4.94 -1.25
N TYR A 83 -3.50 4.11 -0.60
CA TYR A 83 -4.11 2.95 -1.22
C TYR A 83 -5.49 2.65 -0.64
N VAL A 84 -6.39 2.22 -1.51
CA VAL A 84 -7.73 1.75 -1.20
C VAL A 84 -7.92 0.42 -1.91
N ASP A 85 -8.22 -0.64 -1.17
CA ASP A 85 -8.73 -1.90 -1.70
C ASP A 85 -10.18 -2.05 -1.30
N ALA A 86 -11.02 -2.46 -2.24
CA ALA A 86 -12.40 -2.82 -1.97
C ALA A 86 -12.70 -4.20 -2.55
N GLN A 87 -13.13 -5.10 -1.67
CA GLN A 87 -13.55 -6.46 -1.99
C GLN A 87 -14.94 -6.67 -1.42
N ALA A 88 -15.83 -7.27 -2.20
CA ALA A 88 -17.21 -7.52 -1.78
C ALA A 88 -17.67 -8.91 -2.25
N ALA A 89 -18.68 -9.45 -1.59
CA ALA A 89 -19.39 -10.63 -2.09
C ALA A 89 -20.42 -10.24 -3.17
N ASP A 90 -20.91 -8.99 -3.15
CA ASP A 90 -21.92 -8.46 -4.06
C ASP A 90 -21.32 -7.41 -5.03
N PRO A 91 -21.36 -7.65 -6.35
CA PRO A 91 -20.90 -6.69 -7.38
C PRO A 91 -21.58 -5.31 -7.33
N GLU A 92 -22.87 -5.23 -6.93
CA GLU A 92 -23.56 -3.94 -6.84
C GLU A 92 -23.05 -3.10 -5.66
N ALA A 93 -22.79 -3.75 -4.52
CA ALA A 93 -22.17 -3.11 -3.36
C ALA A 93 -20.76 -2.62 -3.68
N ALA A 94 -19.98 -3.43 -4.40
CA ALA A 94 -18.66 -3.02 -4.86
C ALA A 94 -18.73 -1.78 -5.77
N ALA A 95 -19.58 -1.79 -6.79
CA ALA A 95 -19.71 -0.66 -7.71
C ALA A 95 -20.05 0.66 -6.99
N ALA A 96 -20.93 0.63 -5.99
CA ALA A 96 -21.28 1.80 -5.20
C ALA A 96 -20.11 2.35 -4.37
N ILE A 97 -19.24 1.48 -3.86
CA ILE A 97 -18.01 1.88 -3.14
C ILE A 97 -17.05 2.58 -4.08
N LEU A 98 -16.83 2.00 -5.26
CA LEU A 98 -15.95 2.56 -6.28
C LEU A 98 -16.44 3.94 -6.71
N GLU A 99 -17.75 4.10 -6.92
CA GLU A 99 -18.36 5.39 -7.26
C GLU A 99 -18.14 6.46 -6.18
N ALA A 100 -18.21 6.09 -4.89
CA ALA A 100 -17.90 7.03 -3.80
C ALA A 100 -16.44 7.46 -3.77
N PHE A 101 -15.52 6.53 -4.04
CA PHE A 101 -14.10 6.86 -4.13
C PHE A 101 -13.83 7.77 -5.34
N ASP A 102 -14.32 7.42 -6.53
CA ASP A 102 -14.14 8.22 -7.74
C ASP A 102 -14.75 9.64 -7.62
N ALA A 103 -15.85 9.79 -6.87
CA ALA A 103 -16.48 11.10 -6.64
C ALA A 103 -15.65 12.04 -5.76
N THR A 104 -14.66 11.53 -5.05
CA THR A 104 -13.99 12.25 -3.97
C THR A 104 -12.49 12.35 -4.16
N ALA A 105 -11.84 11.40 -4.84
CA ALA A 105 -10.41 11.44 -5.08
C ALA A 105 -10.04 11.03 -6.50
N THR A 106 -8.95 11.60 -7.01
CA THR A 106 -8.34 11.18 -8.27
C THR A 106 -7.38 10.03 -8.02
N TYR A 107 -7.65 8.89 -8.63
CA TYR A 107 -6.80 7.69 -8.58
C TYR A 107 -6.09 7.46 -9.91
N GLY A 108 -4.96 6.77 -9.84
CA GLY A 108 -4.08 6.53 -10.98
C GLY A 108 -3.82 5.07 -11.23
N THR A 109 -3.64 4.76 -12.51
CA THR A 109 -3.07 3.50 -12.98
C THR A 109 -1.58 3.41 -12.62
N LEU A 110 -1.03 2.19 -12.67
CA LEU A 110 0.41 1.98 -12.51
C LEU A 110 1.22 2.83 -13.49
N ASP A 111 0.80 2.92 -14.76
CA ASP A 111 1.50 3.71 -15.78
C ASP A 111 1.51 5.21 -15.45
N GLU A 112 0.42 5.75 -14.91
CA GLU A 112 0.36 7.14 -14.45
C GLU A 112 1.28 7.38 -13.25
N HIS A 113 1.34 6.44 -12.30
CA HIS A 113 2.26 6.55 -11.17
C HIS A 113 3.73 6.41 -11.55
N LEU A 114 4.05 5.58 -12.54
CA LEU A 114 5.39 5.50 -13.12
C LEU A 114 5.76 6.81 -13.84
N ALA A 115 4.84 7.41 -14.60
CA ALA A 115 5.08 8.70 -15.25
C ALA A 115 5.28 9.85 -14.24
N LEU A 116 4.63 9.80 -13.07
CA LEU A 116 4.81 10.80 -12.03
C LEU A 116 6.20 10.75 -11.39
N LEU A 117 6.86 9.58 -11.33
CA LEU A 117 8.24 9.47 -10.82
C LEU A 117 9.24 10.32 -11.61
N ASP A 118 8.99 10.54 -12.91
CA ASP A 118 9.85 11.41 -13.73
C ASP A 118 9.82 12.87 -13.26
N SER A 119 8.79 13.27 -12.51
CA SER A 119 8.58 14.64 -12.02
C SER A 119 8.70 14.78 -10.49
N ASP A 120 8.45 13.71 -9.73
CA ASP A 120 8.55 13.61 -8.29
C ASP A 120 9.02 12.20 -7.92
N ASN A 121 10.33 12.03 -7.74
CA ASN A 121 10.92 10.74 -7.35
C ASN A 121 11.04 10.57 -5.83
N GLY A 122 10.30 11.36 -5.03
CA GLY A 122 10.34 11.25 -3.58
C GLY A 122 9.79 9.93 -3.04
N GLU A 123 10.18 9.60 -1.81
CA GLU A 123 9.74 8.42 -1.04
C GLU A 123 8.25 8.08 -1.22
N ARG A 124 7.39 9.10 -1.14
CA ARG A 124 5.95 8.97 -1.28
C ARG A 124 5.55 8.38 -2.63
N GLN A 125 6.11 8.89 -3.72
CA GLN A 125 5.75 8.43 -5.06
C GLN A 125 6.28 7.02 -5.32
N LEU A 126 7.44 6.67 -4.76
CA LEU A 126 7.95 5.30 -4.73
C LEU A 126 6.99 4.37 -3.97
N VAL A 127 6.49 4.75 -2.80
CA VAL A 127 5.48 3.97 -2.05
C VAL A 127 4.20 3.78 -2.86
N ARG A 128 3.71 4.83 -3.54
CA ARG A 128 2.53 4.75 -4.40
C ARG A 128 2.72 3.79 -5.58
N VAL A 129 3.90 3.79 -6.21
CA VAL A 129 4.22 2.82 -7.28
C VAL A 129 4.23 1.38 -6.76
N ALA A 130 4.80 1.13 -5.57
CA ALA A 130 4.77 -0.21 -4.96
C ALA A 130 3.33 -0.69 -4.70
N LEU A 131 2.47 0.20 -4.19
CA LEU A 131 1.07 -0.11 -3.94
C LEU A 131 0.29 -0.33 -5.24
N ALA A 132 0.54 0.49 -6.27
CA ALA A 132 -0.14 0.39 -7.57
C ALA A 132 0.27 -0.89 -8.32
N ALA A 133 1.50 -1.35 -8.14
CA ALA A 133 1.96 -2.64 -8.67
C ALA A 133 1.54 -3.84 -7.80
N GLY A 134 0.98 -3.60 -6.61
CA GLY A 134 0.50 -4.65 -5.71
C GLY A 134 -0.58 -5.50 -6.38
N GLY A 135 -0.31 -6.80 -6.55
CA GLY A 135 -1.22 -7.77 -7.20
C GLY A 135 -1.11 -7.87 -8.71
N HIS A 136 -0.19 -7.12 -9.31
CA HIS A 136 0.24 -7.39 -10.67
C HIS A 136 1.26 -8.53 -10.68
N ASP A 137 1.30 -9.28 -11.79
CA ASP A 137 2.48 -10.08 -12.13
C ASP A 137 3.71 -9.17 -12.25
N TYR A 138 4.88 -9.79 -12.22
CA TYR A 138 6.17 -9.11 -12.34
C TYR A 138 6.21 -8.06 -13.47
N ASP A 139 6.55 -6.80 -13.13
CA ASP A 139 6.80 -5.71 -14.09
C ASP A 139 8.26 -5.22 -13.96
N GLN A 140 9.02 -5.34 -15.05
CA GLN A 140 10.43 -4.95 -15.12
C GLN A 140 10.63 -3.47 -14.81
N ARG A 141 9.74 -2.57 -15.27
CA ARG A 141 9.89 -1.12 -15.08
C ARG A 141 9.83 -0.76 -13.60
N VAL A 142 8.92 -1.41 -12.87
CA VAL A 142 8.79 -1.26 -11.42
C VAL A 142 10.01 -1.83 -10.71
N ALA A 143 10.51 -2.98 -11.15
CA ALA A 143 11.72 -3.57 -10.58
C ALA A 143 12.94 -2.66 -10.74
N ASP A 144 13.14 -2.09 -11.93
CA ASP A 144 14.24 -1.17 -12.24
C ASP A 144 14.21 0.08 -11.33
N VAL A 145 13.02 0.65 -11.11
CA VAL A 145 12.82 1.79 -10.20
C VAL A 145 13.32 1.46 -8.79
N PHE A 146 12.90 0.33 -8.22
CA PHE A 146 13.28 0.00 -6.84
C PHE A 146 14.73 -0.48 -6.70
N GLN A 147 15.27 -1.16 -7.72
CA GLN A 147 16.69 -1.49 -7.76
C GLN A 147 17.57 -0.22 -7.76
N GLN A 148 17.18 0.81 -8.53
CA GLN A 148 17.86 2.10 -8.50
C GLN A 148 17.70 2.80 -7.14
N ALA A 149 16.51 2.73 -6.54
CA ALA A 149 16.24 3.34 -5.24
C ALA A 149 17.10 2.76 -4.12
N PHE A 150 17.46 1.46 -4.14
CA PHE A 150 18.42 0.88 -3.18
C PHE A 150 19.82 1.52 -3.24
N ALA A 151 20.23 2.04 -4.39
CA ALA A 151 21.50 2.74 -4.56
C ALA A 151 21.38 4.26 -4.36
N SER A 152 20.20 4.79 -4.02
CA SER A 152 19.98 6.22 -3.84
C SER A 152 20.83 6.76 -2.67
N PRO A 153 21.39 7.99 -2.78
CA PRO A 153 22.02 8.66 -1.64
C PRO A 153 21.02 9.00 -0.52
N LEU A 154 19.72 9.07 -0.83
CA LEU A 154 18.66 9.42 0.13
C LEU A 154 18.19 8.20 0.91
N VAL A 155 18.12 8.33 2.24
CA VAL A 155 17.72 7.22 3.13
C VAL A 155 16.24 6.87 2.94
N GLU A 156 15.43 7.87 2.60
CA GLU A 156 14.00 7.76 2.39
C GLU A 156 13.68 6.89 1.17
N ASP A 157 14.42 7.05 0.06
CA ASP A 157 14.26 6.23 -1.14
C ASP A 157 14.62 4.77 -0.89
N ARG A 158 15.76 4.52 -0.21
CA ARG A 158 16.18 3.16 0.17
C ARG A 158 15.19 2.51 1.12
N ARG A 159 14.58 3.30 2.01
CA ARG A 159 13.51 2.85 2.91
C ARG A 159 12.20 2.54 2.16
N ALA A 160 11.81 3.32 1.17
CA ALA A 160 10.67 3.02 0.30
C ALA A 160 10.91 1.74 -0.54
N ALA A 161 12.12 1.56 -1.07
CA ALA A 161 12.50 0.35 -1.79
C ALA A 161 12.44 -0.90 -0.90
N THR A 162 12.88 -0.78 0.36
CA THR A 162 12.77 -1.85 1.35
C THR A 162 11.31 -2.19 1.65
N TYR A 163 10.43 -1.19 1.71
CA TYR A 163 8.98 -1.41 1.84
C TYR A 163 8.40 -2.11 0.61
N ALA A 164 8.81 -1.74 -0.61
CA ALA A 164 8.33 -2.34 -1.85
C ALA A 164 8.59 -3.86 -1.91
N VAL A 165 9.73 -4.33 -1.38
CA VAL A 165 10.03 -5.78 -1.27
C VAL A 165 8.93 -6.50 -0.47
N ARG A 166 8.47 -5.90 0.63
CA ARG A 166 7.43 -6.48 1.48
C ARG A 166 6.06 -6.50 0.80
N VAL A 167 5.75 -5.48 0.01
CA VAL A 167 4.46 -5.33 -0.70
C VAL A 167 4.38 -6.24 -1.91
N LEU A 168 5.43 -6.26 -2.73
CA LEU A 168 5.42 -6.93 -4.03
C LEU A 168 5.81 -8.40 -3.94
N GLY A 169 6.67 -8.77 -2.98
CA GLY A 169 7.11 -10.16 -2.80
C GLY A 169 7.89 -10.74 -3.99
N TRP A 170 8.38 -9.89 -4.91
CA TRP A 170 9.11 -10.35 -6.09
C TRP A 170 10.53 -10.79 -5.75
N PRO A 171 10.98 -12.01 -6.15
CA PRO A 171 12.30 -12.52 -5.81
C PRO A 171 13.46 -11.59 -6.19
N VAL A 172 13.37 -10.95 -7.36
CA VAL A 172 14.41 -10.04 -7.87
C VAL A 172 14.62 -8.81 -6.98
N LEU A 173 13.58 -8.35 -6.29
CA LEU A 173 13.69 -7.24 -5.35
C LEU A 173 14.28 -7.70 -4.01
N ALA A 174 13.96 -8.92 -3.57
CA ALA A 174 14.58 -9.51 -2.39
C ALA A 174 16.09 -9.77 -2.59
N GLU A 175 16.48 -10.21 -3.78
CA GLU A 175 17.90 -10.35 -4.16
C GLU A 175 18.63 -9.00 -4.12
N ALA A 176 18.05 -7.96 -4.74
CA ALA A 176 18.61 -6.61 -4.71
C ALA A 176 18.72 -6.05 -3.27
N LEU A 177 17.72 -6.29 -2.43
CA LEU A 177 17.75 -5.92 -1.01
C LEU A 177 18.88 -6.63 -0.24
N ALA A 178 19.10 -7.91 -0.52
CA ALA A 178 20.16 -8.70 0.10
C ALA A 178 21.57 -8.23 -0.30
N GLU A 179 21.73 -7.66 -1.49
CA GLU A 179 22.98 -7.03 -1.93
C GLU A 179 23.19 -5.64 -1.29
N ALA A 180 22.11 -4.89 -1.08
CA ALA A 180 22.16 -3.54 -0.50
C ALA A 180 22.38 -3.54 1.03
N GLU A 181 21.81 -4.51 1.77
CA GLU A 181 21.86 -4.55 3.24
C GLU A 181 23.28 -4.48 3.84
N PRO A 182 24.29 -5.23 3.35
CA PRO A 182 25.62 -5.23 3.97
C PRO A 182 26.35 -3.90 3.85
N VAL A 183 25.98 -3.07 2.88
CA VAL A 183 26.61 -1.77 2.59
C VAL A 183 25.77 -0.57 3.03
N GLU A 184 24.54 -0.78 3.53
CA GLU A 184 23.67 0.30 4.02
C GLU A 184 24.35 1.05 5.18
N PRO A 185 24.62 2.36 5.07
CA PRO A 185 25.27 3.12 6.14
C PRO A 185 24.38 3.36 7.37
N ASP A 186 23.06 3.42 7.20
CA ASP A 186 22.10 3.68 8.28
C ASP A 186 21.77 2.39 9.06
N GLU A 187 22.07 2.36 10.36
CA GLU A 187 21.91 1.14 11.18
C GLU A 187 20.44 0.75 11.39
N GLU A 188 19.54 1.73 11.52
CA GLU A 188 18.10 1.49 11.70
C GLU A 188 17.49 0.93 10.42
N LEU A 189 17.83 1.52 9.27
CA LEU A 189 17.41 1.01 7.97
C LEU A 189 17.99 -0.37 7.71
N ARG A 190 19.27 -0.61 8.02
CA ARG A 190 19.89 -1.94 7.88
C ARG A 190 19.14 -2.99 8.71
N HIS A 191 18.70 -2.64 9.92
CA HIS A 191 17.88 -3.53 10.75
C HIS A 191 16.53 -3.84 10.09
N LEU A 192 15.85 -2.84 9.53
CA LEU A 192 14.61 -3.04 8.76
C LEU A 192 14.83 -3.97 7.57
N MET A 193 15.89 -3.75 6.78
CA MET A 193 16.20 -4.56 5.60
C MET A 193 16.33 -6.05 5.98
N ARG A 194 17.04 -6.35 7.09
CA ARG A 194 17.14 -7.73 7.62
C ARG A 194 15.80 -8.30 8.03
N ALA A 195 14.97 -7.51 8.71
CA ALA A 195 13.64 -7.95 9.14
C ALA A 195 12.77 -8.31 7.94
N VAL A 196 12.81 -7.51 6.86
CA VAL A 196 12.07 -7.79 5.62
C VAL A 196 12.60 -9.05 4.94
N LEU A 197 13.92 -9.19 4.76
CA LEU A 197 14.54 -10.39 4.15
C LEU A 197 14.18 -11.67 4.89
N HIS A 198 14.15 -11.65 6.23
CA HIS A 198 13.79 -12.80 7.04
C HIS A 198 12.33 -13.24 6.80
N HIS A 199 11.41 -12.27 6.66
CA HIS A 199 10.01 -12.56 6.35
C HIS A 199 9.82 -13.05 4.92
N SER A 200 10.61 -12.59 3.95
CA SER A 200 10.50 -13.01 2.55
C SER A 200 11.06 -14.42 2.27
N ALA A 201 11.88 -14.96 3.19
CA ALA A 201 12.46 -16.30 3.08
C ALA A 201 11.61 -17.42 3.74
N SER A 202 10.49 -17.05 4.37
CA SER A 202 9.58 -17.95 5.10
C SER A 202 8.37 -18.32 4.26
#